data_AF-A0A256F0G7-F1
#
_entry.id   AF-A0A256F0G7-F1
#
_cell.length_a   1.000
_cell.length_b   1.000
_cell.length_c   1.000
_cell.angle_alpha   90.00
_cell.angle_beta   90.00
_cell.angle_gamma   90.00
#
_symmetry.space_group_name_H-M   'P 1'
#
loop_
_entity.id
_entity.type
_entity.pdbx_description
1 polymer ?
#
loop_
_entity_poly.entity_id
_entity_poly.type
_entity_poly.pdbx_seq_one_letter_code
_entity_poly.pdbx_strand_id
1 'polypeptide(L)'
;MVIAITASMMVIEIVAGNVFGSMALTADGWHMSTHAAAMLIAALAYLYARKHVSNPRFSFGTGKLGDLAAFASAIVLALIALLIGWESFLRFQAPVTIDFQEAIIVAVIGLLVNLVCAWLLKGDHHHAHDHGHSHDRNAAKDQNLRAAYLHVLADALTSVLAIAALILGSVYGWLWLDPAIGIVGAIVIARWSWGLIRDAGSVLLDYVPEGEDLPEEIEQIISREGAQIVDLHVWQLGPGHHGAIISIVTDKPRAPSYYRSKLAVIHDLSHVTVEVESRAA
;
A
#
# COMPACT_ATOMS: atom_id res chain seq x y z
N MET A 1 2.02 -13.52 16.33
CA MET A 1 2.52 -12.97 17.62
C MET A 1 2.75 -11.47 17.52
N VAL A 2 3.62 -10.98 16.62
CA VAL A 2 3.91 -9.54 16.43
C VAL A 2 2.67 -8.68 16.17
N ILE A 3 1.76 -9.13 15.29
CA ILE A 3 0.49 -8.42 15.00
C ILE A 3 -0.36 -8.25 16.27
N ALA A 4 -0.43 -9.28 17.13
CA ALA A 4 -1.24 -9.23 18.36
C ALA A 4 -0.64 -8.26 19.39
N ILE A 5 0.70 -8.20 19.48
CA ILE A 5 1.42 -7.26 20.34
C ILE A 5 1.15 -5.81 19.86
N THR A 6 1.33 -5.56 18.56
CA THR A 6 1.12 -4.23 17.95
C THR A 6 -0.34 -3.78 18.10
N ALA A 7 -1.30 -4.68 17.84
CA ALA A 7 -2.73 -4.39 18.01
C ALA A 7 -3.10 -4.12 19.47
N SER A 8 -2.46 -4.79 20.43
CA SER A 8 -2.68 -4.56 21.86
C SER A 8 -2.13 -3.19 22.29
N MET A 9 -0.92 -2.84 21.83
CA MET A 9 -0.30 -1.54 22.10
C MET A 9 -1.13 -0.40 21.50
N MET A 10 -1.58 -0.55 20.27
CA MET A 10 -2.51 0.37 19.60
C MET A 10 -3.76 0.66 20.43
N VAL A 11 -4.43 -0.38 20.99
CA VAL A 11 -5.59 -0.17 21.87
C VAL A 11 -5.20 0.63 23.11
N ILE A 12 -4.05 0.30 23.72
CA ILE A 12 -3.55 1.01 24.90
C ILE A 12 -3.33 2.49 24.60
N GLU A 13 -2.71 2.86 23.47
CA GLU A 13 -2.43 4.25 23.10
C GLU A 13 -3.70 5.04 22.81
N ILE A 14 -4.66 4.46 22.07
CA ILE A 14 -5.93 5.13 21.76
C ILE A 14 -6.69 5.41 23.06
N VAL A 15 -6.78 4.41 23.95
CA VAL A 15 -7.48 4.55 25.24
C VAL A 15 -6.74 5.54 26.15
N ALA A 16 -5.42 5.42 26.27
CA ALA A 16 -4.60 6.30 27.09
C ALA A 16 -4.64 7.75 26.59
N GLY A 17 -4.53 7.99 25.28
CA GLY A 17 -4.62 9.34 24.73
C GLY A 17 -5.97 9.99 24.97
N ASN A 18 -7.06 9.21 24.92
CA ASN A 18 -8.39 9.71 25.25
C ASN A 18 -8.56 9.99 26.77
N VAL A 19 -8.03 9.12 27.63
CA VAL A 19 -8.11 9.26 29.10
C VAL A 19 -7.23 10.41 29.60
N PHE A 20 -6.00 10.52 29.11
CA PHE A 20 -5.00 11.51 29.54
C PHE A 20 -5.08 12.83 28.74
N GLY A 21 -6.02 12.95 27.81
CA GLY A 21 -6.25 14.19 27.06
C GLY A 21 -5.20 14.51 26.00
N SER A 22 -4.36 13.56 25.59
CA SER A 22 -3.31 13.77 24.56
C SER A 22 -3.78 13.37 23.16
N MET A 23 -3.88 14.35 22.26
CA MET A 23 -4.09 14.12 20.83
C MET A 23 -2.87 13.55 20.14
N ALA A 24 -1.65 13.88 20.56
CA ALA A 24 -0.45 13.31 19.97
C ALA A 24 -0.41 11.80 20.17
N LEU A 25 -0.76 11.33 21.37
CA LEU A 25 -0.83 9.89 21.69
C LEU A 25 -2.00 9.21 20.97
N THR A 26 -3.18 9.84 20.94
CA THR A 26 -4.34 9.30 20.21
C THR A 26 -4.06 9.20 18.70
N ALA A 27 -3.39 10.21 18.11
CA ALA A 27 -3.03 10.21 16.70
C ALA A 27 -2.04 9.09 16.35
N ASP A 28 -1.05 8.83 17.21
CA ASP A 28 -0.09 7.74 17.02
C ASP A 28 -0.79 6.37 17.11
N GLY A 29 -1.66 6.18 18.12
CA GLY A 29 -2.44 4.95 18.25
C GLY A 29 -3.38 4.70 17.05
N TRP A 30 -4.02 5.74 16.52
CA TRP A 30 -4.82 5.63 15.30
C TRP A 30 -3.97 5.34 14.05
N HIS A 31 -2.79 5.94 13.93
CA HIS A 31 -1.83 5.62 12.86
C HIS A 31 -1.53 4.12 12.85
N MET A 32 -1.11 3.57 14.00
CA MET A 32 -0.85 2.14 14.17
C MET A 32 -2.08 1.27 13.88
N SER A 33 -3.27 1.75 14.24
CA SER A 33 -4.52 1.02 13.98
C SER A 33 -4.81 0.80 12.52
N THR A 34 -4.38 1.73 11.70
CA THR A 34 -4.63 1.65 10.27
C THR A 34 -3.76 0.60 9.61
N HIS A 35 -2.56 0.34 10.12
CA HIS A 35 -1.74 -0.80 9.69
C HIS A 35 -2.39 -2.13 10.07
N ALA A 36 -2.88 -2.25 11.30
CA ALA A 36 -3.59 -3.44 11.74
C ALA A 36 -4.86 -3.69 10.92
N ALA A 37 -5.65 -2.64 10.66
CA ALA A 37 -6.87 -2.72 9.86
C ALA A 37 -6.56 -3.06 8.40
N ALA A 38 -5.56 -2.41 7.78
CA ALA A 38 -5.16 -2.69 6.40
C ALA A 38 -4.66 -4.14 6.25
N MET A 39 -3.83 -4.63 7.18
CA MET A 39 -3.38 -6.03 7.19
C MET A 39 -4.55 -7.01 7.36
N LEU A 40 -5.50 -6.70 8.24
CA LEU A 40 -6.70 -7.55 8.43
C LEU A 40 -7.56 -7.59 7.17
N ILE A 41 -7.84 -6.44 6.57
CA ILE A 41 -8.62 -6.33 5.32
C ILE A 41 -7.90 -7.09 4.20
N ALA A 42 -6.59 -6.93 4.05
CA ALA A 42 -5.78 -7.67 3.09
C ALA A 42 -5.81 -9.19 3.35
N ALA A 43 -5.69 -9.63 4.60
CA ALA A 43 -5.77 -11.03 4.97
C ALA A 43 -7.14 -11.64 4.64
N LEU A 44 -8.23 -10.92 4.95
CA LEU A 44 -9.59 -11.34 4.60
C LEU A 44 -9.79 -11.41 3.09
N ALA A 45 -9.28 -10.43 2.35
CA ALA A 45 -9.32 -10.43 0.88
C ALA A 45 -8.53 -11.59 0.29
N TYR A 46 -7.34 -11.89 0.82
CA TYR A 46 -6.54 -13.04 0.41
C TYR A 46 -7.27 -14.37 0.69
N LEU A 47 -7.86 -14.53 1.88
CA LEU A 47 -8.63 -15.72 2.22
C LEU A 47 -9.84 -15.88 1.30
N TYR A 48 -10.54 -14.79 1.00
CA TYR A 48 -11.67 -14.78 0.08
C TYR A 48 -11.23 -15.10 -1.36
N ALA A 49 -10.14 -14.50 -1.84
CA ALA A 49 -9.55 -14.74 -3.14
C ALA A 49 -9.15 -16.21 -3.30
N ARG A 50 -8.46 -16.77 -2.30
CA ARG A 50 -8.02 -18.17 -2.27
C ARG A 50 -9.19 -19.15 -2.28
N LYS A 51 -10.26 -18.84 -1.55
CA LYS A 51 -11.48 -19.66 -1.53
C LYS A 51 -12.19 -19.69 -2.89
N HIS A 52 -12.06 -18.63 -3.70
CA HIS A 52 -12.78 -18.49 -4.97
C HIS A 52 -11.89 -18.61 -6.22
N VAL A 53 -10.65 -19.11 -6.11
CA VAL A 53 -9.73 -19.26 -7.26
C VAL A 53 -10.35 -20.05 -8.41
N SER A 54 -11.14 -21.08 -8.11
CA SER A 54 -11.76 -21.95 -9.12
C SER A 54 -13.18 -21.53 -9.53
N ASN A 55 -13.64 -20.35 -9.11
CA ASN A 55 -14.98 -19.86 -9.43
C ASN A 55 -15.00 -19.22 -10.83
N PRO A 56 -15.71 -19.81 -11.81
CA PRO A 56 -15.72 -19.32 -13.19
C PRO A 56 -16.42 -17.96 -13.37
N ARG A 57 -17.13 -17.45 -12.34
CA ARG A 57 -17.73 -16.11 -12.36
C ARG A 57 -16.68 -15.00 -12.31
N PHE A 58 -15.47 -15.28 -11.83
CA PHE A 58 -14.35 -14.36 -11.93
C PHE A 58 -13.65 -14.60 -13.27
N SER A 59 -14.00 -13.83 -14.30
CA SER A 59 -13.55 -14.06 -15.69
C SER A 59 -12.03 -14.16 -15.86
N PHE A 60 -11.25 -13.41 -15.06
CA PHE A 60 -9.79 -13.46 -15.05
C PHE A 60 -9.21 -13.92 -13.70
N GLY A 61 -10.05 -14.53 -12.85
CA GLY A 61 -9.67 -14.93 -11.50
C GLY A 61 -9.78 -13.82 -10.46
N THR A 62 -9.20 -14.08 -9.29
CA THR A 62 -9.40 -13.28 -8.07
C THR A 62 -8.31 -12.23 -7.81
N GLY A 63 -7.47 -11.95 -8.81
CA GLY A 63 -6.28 -11.10 -8.68
C GLY A 63 -6.57 -9.68 -8.13
N LYS A 64 -7.57 -9.00 -8.68
CA LYS A 64 -7.95 -7.62 -8.30
C LYS A 64 -8.55 -7.46 -6.89
N LEU A 65 -8.83 -8.55 -6.17
CA LEU A 65 -9.39 -8.45 -4.81
C LEU A 65 -8.40 -7.85 -3.82
N GLY A 66 -7.09 -8.06 -4.03
CA GLY A 66 -6.06 -7.41 -3.23
C GLY A 66 -6.08 -5.89 -3.38
N ASP A 67 -6.20 -5.41 -4.62
CA ASP A 67 -6.24 -3.98 -4.93
C ASP A 67 -7.52 -3.31 -4.40
N LEU A 68 -8.66 -4.01 -4.49
CA LEU A 68 -9.91 -3.55 -3.90
C LEU A 68 -9.82 -3.40 -2.38
N ALA A 69 -9.18 -4.37 -1.71
CA ALA A 69 -8.92 -4.31 -0.28
C ALA A 69 -7.99 -3.16 0.10
N ALA A 70 -6.92 -2.95 -0.67
CA ALA A 70 -6.00 -1.84 -0.47
C ALA A 70 -6.73 -0.49 -0.60
N PHE A 71 -7.52 -0.32 -1.67
CA PHE A 71 -8.33 0.88 -1.91
C PHE A 71 -9.32 1.16 -0.77
N ALA A 72 -10.07 0.14 -0.32
CA ALA A 72 -11.01 0.28 0.79
C ALA A 72 -10.30 0.67 2.10
N SER A 73 -9.14 0.06 2.39
CA SER A 73 -8.35 0.40 3.58
C SER A 73 -7.80 1.83 3.52
N ALA A 74 -7.43 2.30 2.33
CA ALA A 74 -6.92 3.65 2.11
C ALA A 74 -8.02 4.70 2.31
N ILE A 75 -9.27 4.41 1.92
CA ILE A 75 -10.41 5.29 2.23
C ILE A 75 -10.64 5.38 3.74
N VAL A 76 -10.63 4.25 4.46
CA VAL A 76 -10.77 4.25 5.92
C VAL A 76 -9.66 5.08 6.57
N LEU A 77 -8.43 4.96 6.08
CA LEU A 77 -7.30 5.78 6.50
C LEU A 77 -7.53 7.28 6.28
N ALA A 78 -8.07 7.68 5.13
CA ALA A 78 -8.41 9.08 4.85
C ALA A 78 -9.42 9.62 5.85
N LEU A 79 -10.46 8.84 6.14
CA LEU A 79 -11.52 9.24 7.08
C LEU A 79 -10.96 9.40 8.50
N ILE A 80 -10.10 8.48 8.96
CA ILE A 80 -9.43 8.58 10.26
C ILE A 80 -8.54 9.83 10.32
N ALA A 81 -7.77 10.12 9.26
CA ALA A 81 -6.95 11.32 9.19
C ALA A 81 -7.78 12.60 9.32
N LEU A 82 -8.93 12.68 8.62
CA LEU A 82 -9.84 13.81 8.71
C LEU A 82 -10.42 13.98 10.13
N LEU A 83 -10.79 12.87 10.79
CA LEU A 83 -11.28 12.89 12.17
C LEU A 83 -10.21 13.39 13.14
N ILE A 84 -8.98 12.87 13.07
CA ILE A 84 -7.87 13.32 13.92
C ILE A 84 -7.56 14.80 13.67
N GLY A 85 -7.53 15.22 12.41
CA GLY A 85 -7.30 16.62 12.05
C GLY A 85 -8.38 17.55 12.60
N TRP A 86 -9.65 17.12 12.52
CA TRP A 86 -10.78 17.86 13.07
C TRP A 86 -10.72 17.95 14.61
N GLU A 87 -10.51 16.84 15.32
CA GLU A 87 -10.39 16.84 16.78
C GLU A 87 -9.19 17.67 17.26
N SER A 88 -8.04 17.54 16.57
CA SER A 88 -6.84 18.31 16.89
C SER A 88 -7.09 19.81 16.70
N PHE A 89 -7.81 20.21 15.65
CA PHE A 89 -8.19 21.59 15.42
C PHE A 89 -9.13 22.13 16.52
N LEU A 90 -10.09 21.32 16.98
CA LEU A 90 -10.95 21.70 18.11
C LEU A 90 -10.15 21.90 19.40
N ARG A 91 -9.20 21.00 19.71
CA ARG A 91 -8.33 21.13 20.89
C ARG A 91 -7.31 22.26 20.78
N PHE A 92 -6.95 22.66 19.56
CA PHE A 92 -6.13 23.85 19.35
C PHE A 92 -6.87 25.13 19.73
N GLN A 93 -8.18 25.21 19.48
CA GLN A 93 -9.01 26.36 19.88
C GLN A 93 -9.46 26.31 21.35
N ALA A 94 -9.73 25.12 21.87
CA ALA A 94 -10.13 24.89 23.25
C ALA A 94 -9.18 23.88 23.92
N PRO A 95 -8.05 24.35 24.47
CA PRO A 95 -7.05 23.48 25.08
C PRO A 95 -7.65 22.64 26.22
N VAL A 96 -7.35 21.35 26.20
CA VAL A 96 -7.69 20.40 27.26
C VAL A 96 -6.46 20.21 28.14
N THR A 97 -6.68 19.93 29.43
CA THR A 97 -5.60 19.57 30.35
C THR A 97 -5.04 18.20 29.97
N ILE A 98 -3.71 18.08 29.92
CA ILE A 98 -3.02 16.84 29.53
C ILE A 98 -2.29 16.28 30.74
N ASP A 99 -2.53 14.99 31.05
CA ASP A 99 -1.77 14.25 32.05
C ASP A 99 -0.45 13.79 31.42
N PHE A 100 0.51 14.73 31.34
CA PHE A 100 1.73 14.57 30.57
C PHE A 100 2.59 13.37 31.01
N GLN A 101 2.70 13.13 32.32
CA GLN A 101 3.58 12.08 32.83
C GLN A 101 3.13 10.70 32.36
N GLU A 102 1.84 10.42 32.49
CA GLU A 102 1.20 9.19 32.08
C GLU A 102 1.22 9.04 30.55
N ALA A 103 0.90 10.11 29.81
CA ALA A 103 0.92 10.10 28.36
C ALA A 103 2.33 9.83 27.79
N ILE A 104 3.38 10.45 28.36
CA ILE A 104 4.78 10.21 27.94
C ILE A 104 5.17 8.75 28.19
N ILE A 105 4.83 8.19 29.35
CA ILE A 105 5.16 6.79 29.68
C ILE A 105 4.55 5.85 28.63
N VAL A 106 3.26 6.03 28.31
CA VAL A 106 2.59 5.19 27.32
C VAL A 106 3.22 5.36 25.94
N ALA A 107 3.49 6.59 25.50
CA ALA A 107 4.13 6.86 24.21
C ALA A 107 5.52 6.21 24.08
N VAL A 108 6.32 6.24 25.15
CA VAL A 108 7.65 5.60 25.18
C VAL A 108 7.52 4.08 25.12
N ILE A 109 6.57 3.48 25.86
CA ILE A 109 6.30 2.04 25.78
C ILE A 109 5.86 1.66 24.36
N GLY A 110 4.99 2.46 23.73
CA GLY A 110 4.54 2.28 22.35
C GLY A 110 5.69 2.24 21.36
N LEU A 111 6.55 3.25 21.40
CA LEU A 111 7.76 3.32 20.59
C LEU A 111 8.66 2.08 20.80
N LEU A 112 8.89 1.68 22.05
CA LEU A 112 9.71 0.50 22.35
C LEU A 112 9.10 -0.78 21.78
N VAL A 113 7.78 -0.95 21.91
CA VAL A 113 7.06 -2.09 21.33
C VAL A 113 7.19 -2.09 19.81
N ASN A 114 6.98 -0.96 19.14
CA ASN A 114 7.12 -0.85 17.68
C ASN A 114 8.54 -1.22 17.21
N LEU A 115 9.57 -0.73 17.91
CA LEU A 115 10.96 -1.05 17.59
C LEU A 115 11.27 -2.54 17.81
N VAL A 116 10.77 -3.15 18.88
CA VAL A 116 10.94 -4.59 19.14
C VAL A 116 10.20 -5.42 18.07
N CYS A 117 8.97 -5.04 17.72
CA CYS A 117 8.20 -5.68 16.66
C CYS A 117 8.92 -5.61 15.31
N ALA A 118 9.45 -4.44 14.95
CA ALA A 118 10.25 -4.25 13.75
C ALA A 118 11.52 -5.11 13.75
N TRP A 119 12.21 -5.22 14.90
CA TRP A 119 13.40 -6.06 15.03
C TRP A 119 13.07 -7.55 14.89
N LEU A 120 11.97 -8.01 15.48
CA LEU A 120 11.49 -9.39 15.34
C LEU A 120 11.13 -9.72 13.88
N LEU A 121 10.46 -8.81 13.18
CA LEU A 121 10.14 -8.95 11.75
C LEU A 121 11.40 -9.03 10.87
N LYS A 122 12.48 -8.34 11.25
CA LYS A 122 13.77 -8.42 10.54
C LYS A 122 14.46 -9.79 10.70
N GLY A 123 14.24 -10.49 11.81
CA GLY A 123 14.84 -11.80 12.12
C GLY A 123 14.19 -12.99 11.41
N ASP A 124 12.89 -12.93 11.11
CA ASP A 124 12.11 -14.08 10.61
C ASP A 124 12.25 -14.34 9.09
N HIS A 125 13.00 -13.51 8.35
CA HIS A 125 13.23 -13.71 6.90
C HIS A 125 14.35 -14.72 6.55
N HIS A 126 14.87 -15.49 7.51
CA HIS A 126 15.88 -16.52 7.25
C HIS A 126 15.31 -17.93 6.96
N HIS A 127 14.00 -18.16 7.09
CA HIS A 127 13.43 -19.50 6.89
C HIS A 127 12.07 -19.51 6.19
N ALA A 128 12.06 -19.34 4.86
CA ALA A 128 10.95 -19.84 4.04
C ALA A 128 11.35 -20.02 2.56
N HIS A 129 11.28 -21.28 2.11
CA HIS A 129 11.27 -21.78 0.72
C HIS A 129 12.60 -21.88 -0.04
N ASP A 130 13.28 -23.01 0.24
CA ASP A 130 14.01 -23.77 -0.76
C ASP A 130 13.05 -24.17 -1.90
N HIS A 131 13.28 -23.66 -3.10
CA HIS A 131 13.05 -24.31 -4.40
C HIS A 131 13.63 -23.42 -5.54
N GLY A 132 14.57 -24.00 -6.29
CA GLY A 132 14.73 -23.89 -7.75
C GLY A 132 14.97 -22.53 -8.41
N HIS A 133 16.16 -22.41 -9.01
CA HIS A 133 16.53 -21.59 -10.20
C HIS A 133 16.83 -20.08 -10.03
N SER A 134 18.14 -19.82 -10.10
CA SER A 134 18.91 -18.83 -10.89
C SER A 134 18.31 -17.49 -11.34
N HIS A 135 19.03 -16.43 -10.93
CA HIS A 135 19.22 -15.10 -11.54
C HIS A 135 18.01 -14.15 -11.65
N ASP A 136 17.53 -13.62 -10.51
CA ASP A 136 17.14 -12.18 -10.37
C ASP A 136 16.71 -11.75 -8.94
N ARG A 137 17.04 -12.54 -7.91
CA ARG A 137 16.45 -12.38 -6.56
C ARG A 137 17.12 -11.32 -5.66
N ASN A 138 18.07 -10.54 -6.15
CA ASN A 138 18.72 -9.51 -5.32
C ASN A 138 17.93 -8.19 -5.28
N ALA A 139 17.32 -7.77 -6.39
CA ALA A 139 16.60 -6.50 -6.44
C ALA A 139 15.24 -6.54 -5.71
N ALA A 140 14.47 -7.62 -5.87
CA ALA A 140 13.16 -7.77 -5.22
C ALA A 140 13.26 -7.94 -3.70
N LYS A 141 14.32 -8.63 -3.21
CA LYS A 141 14.57 -8.78 -1.77
C LYS A 141 14.96 -7.45 -1.14
N ASP A 142 15.75 -6.63 -1.83
CA ASP A 142 16.13 -5.28 -1.38
C ASP A 142 14.92 -4.33 -1.37
N GLN A 143 14.01 -4.40 -2.35
CA GLN A 143 12.82 -3.56 -2.38
C GLN A 143 11.84 -3.88 -1.24
N ASN A 144 11.57 -5.16 -0.96
CA ASN A 144 10.66 -5.54 0.13
C ASN A 144 11.24 -5.20 1.52
N LEU A 145 12.56 -5.40 1.70
CA LEU A 145 13.26 -4.98 2.93
C LEU A 145 13.29 -3.46 3.08
N ARG A 146 13.50 -2.72 1.97
CA ARG A 146 13.47 -1.25 1.96
C ARG A 146 12.06 -0.72 2.28
N ALA A 147 11.01 -1.34 1.74
CA ALA A 147 9.64 -0.97 2.04
C ALA A 147 9.29 -1.20 3.52
N ALA A 148 9.64 -2.36 4.07
CA ALA A 148 9.44 -2.65 5.50
C ALA A 148 10.26 -1.71 6.41
N TYR A 149 11.50 -1.38 6.02
CA TYR A 149 12.35 -0.44 6.77
C TYR A 149 11.81 0.99 6.73
N LEU A 150 11.39 1.48 5.56
CA LEU A 150 10.79 2.81 5.41
C LEU A 150 9.48 2.93 6.19
N HIS A 151 8.68 1.85 6.22
CA HIS A 151 7.46 1.79 7.01
C HIS A 151 7.75 1.92 8.52
N VAL A 152 8.68 1.11 9.06
CA VAL A 152 9.09 1.20 10.47
C VAL A 152 9.67 2.57 10.82
N LEU A 153 10.45 3.16 9.90
CA LEU A 153 11.01 4.50 10.10
C LEU A 153 9.90 5.56 10.17
N ALA A 154 8.85 5.44 9.36
CA ALA A 154 7.70 6.33 9.40
C ALA A 154 6.96 6.21 10.74
N ASP A 155 6.66 5.00 11.19
CA ASP A 155 6.01 4.73 12.49
C ASP A 155 6.86 5.26 13.65
N ALA A 156 8.18 5.02 13.62
CA ALA A 156 9.07 5.53 14.67
C ALA A 156 9.13 7.07 14.67
N LEU A 157 9.07 7.71 13.49
CA LEU A 157 9.10 9.17 13.38
C LEU A 157 7.84 9.79 13.99
N THR A 158 6.65 9.21 13.77
CA THR A 158 5.40 9.72 14.36
C THR A 158 5.42 9.62 15.88
N SER A 159 5.83 8.46 16.41
CA SER A 159 5.95 8.26 17.87
C SER A 159 7.00 9.20 18.49
N VAL A 160 8.16 9.40 17.84
CA VAL A 160 9.20 10.32 18.33
C VAL A 160 8.71 11.77 18.35
N LEU A 161 7.99 12.21 17.31
CA LEU A 161 7.40 13.55 17.28
C LEU A 161 6.34 13.73 18.36
N ALA A 162 5.50 12.71 18.60
CA ALA A 162 4.50 12.72 19.68
C ALA A 162 5.17 12.81 21.07
N ILE A 163 6.20 12.01 21.34
CA ILE A 163 6.96 12.06 22.60
C ILE A 163 7.61 13.43 22.78
N ALA A 164 8.25 13.97 21.74
CA ALA A 164 8.85 15.30 21.79
C ALA A 164 7.81 16.39 22.10
N ALA A 165 6.61 16.30 21.50
CA ALA A 165 5.50 17.20 21.78
C ALA A 165 5.09 17.18 23.25
N LEU A 166 4.93 15.98 23.81
CA LEU A 166 4.53 15.80 25.19
C LEU A 166 5.61 16.27 26.17
N ILE A 167 6.89 15.98 25.91
CA ILE A 167 8.00 16.45 26.76
C ILE A 167 8.07 17.98 26.73
N LEU A 168 8.08 18.60 25.55
CA LEU A 168 8.14 20.05 25.42
C LEU A 168 6.89 20.72 26.02
N GLY A 169 5.71 20.14 25.82
CA GLY A 169 4.46 20.58 26.45
C GLY A 169 4.54 20.52 27.97
N SER A 170 5.14 19.47 28.53
CA SER A 170 5.30 19.29 29.98
C SER A 170 6.29 20.28 30.60
N VAL A 171 7.41 20.58 29.91
CA VAL A 171 8.48 21.44 30.45
C VAL A 171 8.14 22.92 30.30
N TYR A 172 7.57 23.33 29.16
CA TYR A 172 7.30 24.73 28.84
C TYR A 172 5.84 25.14 29.06
N GLY A 173 4.95 24.20 29.41
CA GLY A 173 3.51 24.45 29.57
C GLY A 173 2.79 24.69 28.23
N TRP A 174 3.38 24.30 27.11
CA TRP A 174 2.83 24.53 25.77
C TRP A 174 1.76 23.49 25.41
N LEU A 175 0.57 23.63 26.00
CA LEU A 175 -0.58 22.74 25.77
C LEU A 175 -1.00 22.66 24.28
N TRP A 176 -0.72 23.69 23.48
CA TRP A 176 -1.05 23.73 22.05
C TRP A 176 -0.16 22.82 21.20
N LEU A 177 0.99 22.37 21.72
CA LEU A 177 1.95 21.56 20.95
C LEU A 177 1.42 20.16 20.66
N ASP A 178 0.65 19.59 21.59
CA ASP A 178 -0.02 18.29 21.44
C ASP A 178 -1.03 18.28 20.28
N PRO A 179 -2.04 19.18 20.21
CA PRO A 179 -2.93 19.25 19.05
C PRO A 179 -2.20 19.69 17.77
N ALA A 180 -1.15 20.50 17.83
CA ALA A 180 -0.37 20.84 16.64
C ALA A 180 0.29 19.59 16.01
N ILE A 181 0.83 18.70 16.83
CA ILE A 181 1.41 17.44 16.36
C ILE A 181 0.33 16.46 15.88
N GLY A 182 -0.85 16.47 16.51
CA GLY A 182 -2.03 15.76 15.98
C GLY A 182 -2.42 16.20 14.56
N ILE A 183 -2.40 17.52 14.27
CA ILE A 183 -2.62 18.06 12.91
C ILE A 183 -1.53 17.60 11.94
N VAL A 184 -0.26 17.66 12.34
CA VAL A 184 0.86 17.20 11.51
C VAL A 184 0.70 15.71 11.19
N GLY A 185 0.38 14.88 12.19
CA GLY A 185 0.10 13.46 12.01
C GLY A 185 -1.05 13.22 11.03
N ALA A 186 -2.16 13.95 11.18
CA ALA A 186 -3.29 13.88 10.25
C ALA A 186 -2.90 14.21 8.80
N ILE A 187 -2.07 15.24 8.57
CA ILE A 187 -1.59 15.60 7.23
C ILE A 187 -0.70 14.50 6.63
N VAL A 188 0.21 13.92 7.44
CA VAL A 188 1.08 12.83 7.00
C VAL A 188 0.24 11.62 6.59
N ILE A 189 -0.73 11.22 7.43
CA ILE A 189 -1.63 10.11 7.16
C ILE A 189 -2.48 10.38 5.91
N ALA A 190 -3.03 11.59 5.77
CA ALA A 190 -3.86 11.96 4.62
C ALA A 190 -3.07 11.90 3.31
N ARG A 191 -1.82 12.37 3.31
CA ARG A 191 -0.94 12.30 2.13
C ARG A 191 -0.63 10.86 1.75
N TRP A 192 -0.40 9.99 2.72
CA TRP A 192 -0.16 8.56 2.46
C TRP A 192 -1.41 7.87 1.93
N SER A 193 -2.55 8.07 2.60
CA SER A 193 -3.85 7.58 2.13
C SER A 193 -4.13 7.99 0.69
N TRP A 194 -3.87 9.26 0.33
CA TRP A 194 -4.04 9.75 -1.03
C TRP A 194 -3.18 8.98 -2.05
N GLY A 195 -1.92 8.69 -1.70
CA GLY A 195 -1.04 7.84 -2.52
C GLY A 195 -1.64 6.44 -2.72
N LEU A 196 -2.04 5.78 -1.63
CA LEU A 196 -2.65 4.45 -1.70
C LEU A 196 -3.96 4.41 -2.50
N ILE A 197 -4.81 5.42 -2.35
CA ILE A 197 -6.06 5.57 -3.13
C ILE A 197 -5.73 5.71 -4.61
N ARG A 198 -4.74 6.54 -4.97
CA ARG A 198 -4.34 6.74 -6.36
C ARG A 198 -3.76 5.45 -6.94
N ASP A 199 -2.84 4.80 -6.24
CA ASP A 199 -2.14 3.61 -6.73
C ASP A 199 -3.09 2.41 -6.88
N ALA A 200 -3.85 2.07 -5.84
CA ALA A 200 -4.84 0.99 -5.92
C ALA A 200 -5.99 1.35 -6.87
N GLY A 201 -6.39 2.62 -6.90
CA GLY A 201 -7.42 3.13 -7.79
C GLY A 201 -7.03 3.02 -9.26
N SER A 202 -5.76 3.30 -9.62
CA SER A 202 -5.29 3.11 -11.00
C SER A 202 -5.41 1.66 -11.45
N VAL A 203 -5.06 0.70 -10.59
CA VAL A 203 -5.19 -0.73 -10.91
C VAL A 203 -6.66 -1.13 -11.11
N LEU A 204 -7.55 -0.64 -10.25
CA LEU A 204 -8.99 -0.93 -10.35
C LEU A 204 -9.63 -0.29 -11.59
N LEU A 205 -9.15 0.87 -12.01
CA LEU A 205 -9.62 1.61 -13.18
C LEU A 205 -8.90 1.22 -14.48
N ASP A 206 -8.03 0.20 -14.45
CA ASP A 206 -7.26 -0.25 -15.62
C ASP A 206 -6.41 0.87 -16.23
N TYR A 207 -5.87 1.76 -15.37
CA TYR A 207 -4.99 2.86 -15.76
C TYR A 207 -3.53 2.40 -15.74
N VAL A 208 -2.86 2.51 -16.89
CA VAL A 208 -1.43 2.25 -17.03
C VAL A 208 -0.64 3.49 -16.58
N PRO A 209 0.21 3.40 -15.55
CA PRO A 209 1.02 4.53 -15.10
C PRO A 209 2.06 4.98 -16.14
N GLU A 210 2.41 6.27 -16.15
CA GLU A 210 3.40 6.85 -17.08
C GLU A 210 4.81 6.23 -17.03
N GLY A 211 5.13 5.45 -16.00
CA GLY A 211 6.43 4.78 -15.85
C GLY A 211 6.40 3.29 -16.21
N GLU A 212 5.33 2.79 -16.80
CA GLU A 212 5.20 1.40 -17.23
C GLU A 212 5.52 1.26 -18.71
N ASP A 213 6.63 0.58 -19.02
CA ASP A 213 7.16 0.44 -20.39
C ASP A 213 6.44 -0.65 -21.21
N LEU A 214 5.49 -1.37 -20.60
CA LEU A 214 4.82 -2.52 -21.20
C LEU A 214 4.14 -2.21 -22.55
N PRO A 215 3.40 -1.10 -22.71
CA PRO A 215 2.85 -0.72 -24.02
C PRO A 215 3.94 -0.50 -25.08
N GLU A 216 5.05 0.13 -24.70
CA GLU A 216 6.18 0.42 -25.60
C GLU A 216 6.91 -0.87 -26.00
N GLU A 217 7.09 -1.81 -25.08
CA GLU A 217 7.69 -3.11 -25.36
C GLU A 217 6.84 -3.92 -26.35
N ILE A 218 5.52 -3.93 -26.17
CA ILE A 218 4.58 -4.56 -27.10
C ILE A 218 4.69 -3.92 -28.49
N GLU A 219 4.70 -2.58 -28.57
CA GLU A 219 4.81 -1.84 -29.83
C GLU A 219 6.11 -2.16 -30.57
N GLN A 220 7.24 -2.23 -29.84
CA GLN A 220 8.53 -2.57 -30.42
C GLN A 220 8.56 -4.00 -30.99
N ILE A 221 7.99 -4.98 -30.29
CA ILE A 221 7.94 -6.37 -30.76
C ILE A 221 7.07 -6.50 -32.01
N ILE A 222 5.88 -5.89 -32.01
CA ILE A 222 4.95 -5.95 -33.14
C ILE A 222 5.52 -5.22 -34.37
N SER A 223 6.14 -4.06 -34.17
CA SER A 223 6.75 -3.28 -35.26
C SER A 223 7.89 -4.05 -35.97
N ARG A 224 8.67 -4.85 -35.23
CA ARG A 224 9.72 -5.72 -35.82
C ARG A 224 9.17 -6.79 -36.75
N GLU A 225 7.92 -7.19 -36.57
CA GLU A 225 7.23 -8.17 -37.43
C GLU A 225 6.59 -7.52 -38.67
N GLY A 226 6.77 -6.21 -38.88
CA GLY A 226 6.17 -5.49 -40.02
C GLY A 226 4.66 -5.29 -39.87
N ALA A 227 4.18 -5.20 -38.64
CA ALA A 227 2.80 -4.88 -38.31
C ALA A 227 2.74 -3.56 -37.54
N GLN A 228 1.67 -2.80 -37.72
CA GLN A 228 1.40 -1.56 -37.01
C GLN A 228 0.25 -1.80 -36.04
N ILE A 229 0.42 -1.39 -34.79
CA ILE A 229 -0.66 -1.40 -33.80
C ILE A 229 -1.63 -0.27 -34.13
N VAL A 230 -2.92 -0.58 -34.25
CA VAL A 230 -3.99 0.42 -34.44
C VAL A 230 -4.79 0.64 -33.18
N ASP A 231 -4.87 -0.38 -32.32
CA ASP A 231 -5.52 -0.31 -31.02
C ASP A 231 -4.77 -1.18 -30.01
N LEU A 232 -4.53 -0.62 -28.83
CA LEU A 232 -3.80 -1.28 -27.75
C LEU A 232 -4.42 -0.92 -26.41
N HIS A 233 -4.95 -1.92 -25.74
CA HIS A 233 -5.42 -1.85 -24.37
C HIS A 233 -4.59 -2.79 -23.52
N VAL A 234 -3.90 -2.25 -22.53
CA VAL A 234 -3.14 -3.01 -21.53
C VAL A 234 -3.72 -2.71 -20.17
N TRP A 235 -3.89 -3.72 -19.33
CA TRP A 235 -4.41 -3.55 -17.99
C TRP A 235 -3.92 -4.63 -17.04
N GLN A 236 -3.98 -4.35 -15.74
CA GLN A 236 -3.53 -5.28 -14.72
C GLN A 236 -4.65 -6.24 -14.29
N LEU A 237 -4.35 -7.54 -14.28
CA LEU A 237 -5.27 -8.61 -13.84
C LEU A 237 -5.05 -8.98 -12.37
N GLY A 238 -3.82 -8.78 -11.89
CA GLY A 238 -3.40 -8.99 -10.52
C GLY A 238 -1.90 -8.72 -10.38
N PRO A 239 -1.31 -8.98 -9.20
CA PRO A 239 0.11 -8.74 -8.97
C PRO A 239 0.99 -9.48 -9.98
N GLY A 240 1.79 -8.74 -10.76
CA GLY A 240 2.69 -9.30 -11.79
C GLY A 240 2.01 -9.91 -13.02
N HIS A 241 0.71 -9.72 -13.19
CA HIS A 241 -0.05 -10.30 -14.30
C HIS A 241 -0.85 -9.23 -15.04
N HIS A 242 -0.58 -9.09 -16.34
CA HIS A 242 -1.22 -8.13 -17.24
C HIS A 242 -2.03 -8.83 -18.33
N GLY A 243 -3.11 -8.16 -18.72
CA GLY A 243 -3.92 -8.45 -19.89
C GLY A 243 -3.61 -7.46 -21.01
N ALA A 244 -3.67 -7.91 -22.26
CA ALA A 244 -3.60 -7.04 -23.43
C ALA A 244 -4.63 -7.43 -24.49
N ILE A 245 -5.27 -6.43 -25.08
CA ILE A 245 -6.03 -6.53 -26.33
C ILE A 245 -5.30 -5.67 -27.34
N ILE A 246 -4.97 -6.28 -28.47
CA ILE A 246 -4.12 -5.67 -29.50
C ILE A 246 -4.80 -5.87 -30.84
N SER A 247 -5.09 -4.79 -31.55
CA SER A 247 -5.46 -4.83 -32.96
C SER A 247 -4.30 -4.33 -33.80
N ILE A 248 -3.92 -5.12 -34.79
CA ILE A 248 -2.76 -4.84 -35.65
C ILE A 248 -3.15 -4.85 -37.13
N VAL A 249 -2.52 -3.98 -37.90
CA VAL A 249 -2.64 -3.90 -39.36
C VAL A 249 -1.31 -4.25 -40.00
N THR A 250 -1.30 -5.18 -40.95
CA THR A 250 -0.09 -5.58 -41.69
C THR A 250 -0.38 -5.90 -43.16
N ASP A 251 0.63 -5.73 -44.01
CA ASP A 251 0.56 -6.11 -45.43
C ASP A 251 0.67 -7.63 -45.64
N LYS A 252 1.17 -8.36 -44.63
CA LYS A 252 1.39 -9.81 -44.67
C LYS A 252 0.71 -10.47 -43.46
N PRO A 253 -0.63 -10.52 -43.41
CA PRO A 253 -1.36 -11.06 -42.27
C PRO A 253 -0.96 -12.50 -42.00
N ARG A 254 -0.63 -12.77 -40.74
CA ARG A 254 -0.36 -14.11 -40.21
C ARG A 254 -1.42 -14.44 -39.17
N ALA A 255 -1.54 -15.71 -38.82
CA ALA A 255 -2.46 -16.14 -37.77
C ALA A 255 -2.19 -15.40 -36.45
N PRO A 256 -3.22 -15.01 -35.66
CA PRO A 256 -3.04 -14.36 -34.37
C PRO A 256 -2.07 -15.09 -33.41
N SER A 257 -2.02 -16.42 -33.49
CA SER A 257 -1.10 -17.25 -32.72
C SER A 257 0.38 -16.95 -32.99
N TYR A 258 0.72 -16.50 -34.20
CA TYR A 258 2.07 -16.06 -34.55
C TYR A 258 2.50 -14.88 -33.68
N TYR A 259 1.69 -13.82 -33.65
CA TYR A 259 1.97 -12.62 -32.86
C TYR A 259 1.94 -12.91 -31.36
N ARG A 260 0.98 -13.73 -30.89
CA ARG A 260 0.94 -14.17 -29.49
C ARG A 260 2.25 -14.88 -29.09
N SER A 261 2.82 -15.71 -29.97
CA SER A 261 4.10 -16.39 -29.68
C SER A 261 5.30 -15.42 -29.58
N LYS A 262 5.24 -14.27 -30.26
CA LYS A 262 6.28 -13.23 -30.19
C LYS A 262 6.18 -12.43 -28.90
N LEU A 263 4.96 -12.14 -28.45
CA LEU A 263 4.70 -11.45 -27.20
C LEU A 263 4.94 -12.32 -25.96
N ALA A 264 5.03 -13.65 -26.12
CA ALA A 264 5.30 -14.57 -25.01
C ALA A 264 6.68 -14.38 -24.35
N VAL A 265 7.56 -13.57 -24.93
CA VAL A 265 8.83 -13.16 -24.30
C VAL A 265 8.60 -12.22 -23.12
N ILE A 266 7.49 -11.49 -23.11
CA ILE A 266 7.11 -10.59 -22.02
C ILE A 266 6.45 -11.44 -20.93
N HIS A 267 7.17 -11.67 -19.83
CA HIS A 267 6.76 -12.59 -18.78
C HIS A 267 5.50 -12.17 -18.02
N ASP A 268 5.23 -10.87 -17.95
CA ASP A 268 4.11 -10.33 -17.18
C ASP A 268 2.80 -10.36 -17.98
N LEU A 269 2.83 -10.58 -19.30
CA LEU A 269 1.64 -10.72 -20.15
C LEU A 269 1.01 -12.11 -20.04
N SER A 270 -0.03 -12.20 -19.23
CA SER A 270 -0.69 -13.47 -18.90
C SER A 270 -1.90 -13.77 -19.76
N HIS A 271 -2.55 -12.73 -20.29
CA HIS A 271 -3.71 -12.88 -21.17
C HIS A 271 -3.60 -11.93 -22.35
N VAL A 272 -3.50 -12.45 -23.57
CA VAL A 272 -3.31 -11.62 -24.77
C VAL A 272 -4.31 -11.99 -25.84
N THR A 273 -5.12 -11.04 -26.26
CA THR A 273 -6.00 -11.17 -27.43
C THR A 273 -5.41 -10.35 -28.57
N VAL A 274 -5.22 -10.98 -29.73
CA VAL A 274 -4.69 -10.32 -30.93
C VAL A 274 -5.71 -10.42 -32.04
N GLU A 275 -6.11 -9.28 -32.57
CA GLU A 275 -6.86 -9.14 -33.80
C GLU A 275 -5.90 -8.71 -34.92
N VAL A 276 -6.02 -9.35 -36.08
CA VAL A 276 -5.12 -9.12 -37.22
C VAL A 276 -5.94 -8.69 -38.41
N GLU A 277 -5.76 -7.45 -38.83
CA GLU A 277 -6.33 -6.89 -40.04
C GLU A 277 -5.28 -6.83 -41.16
N SER A 278 -5.72 -7.13 -42.38
CA SER A 278 -4.91 -6.84 -43.56
C SER A 278 -4.99 -5.35 -43.83
N ARG A 279 -3.86 -4.72 -44.15
CA ARG A 279 -3.87 -3.37 -44.74
C ARG A 279 -4.58 -3.50 -46.08
N ALA A 280 -5.87 -3.16 -46.13
CA ALA A 280 -6.62 -3.18 -47.38
C ALA A 280 -5.93 -2.22 -48.35
N ALA A 281 -5.68 -2.71 -49.58
CA ALA A 281 -5.08 -1.92 -50.66
C ALA A 281 -5.98 -0.76 -51.08
#